data_AF-A0A6L4ZJZ8-F1
#
_entry.id   AF-A0A6L4ZJZ8-F1
#
_cell.length_a   1.000
_cell.length_b   1.000
_cell.length_c   1.000
_cell.angle_alpha   90.00
_cell.angle_beta   90.00
_cell.angle_gamma   90.00
#
_symmetry.space_group_name_H-M   'P 1'
#
loop_
_entity.id
_entity.type
_entity.pdbx_description
1 polymer ?
#
loop_
_entity_poly.entity_id
_entity_poly.type
_entity_poly.pdbx_seq_one_letter_code
_entity_poly.pdbx_strand_id
1 'polypeptide(L)'
;KGTKGEELIANKQLYAWKNSGFDNLRYADKGAATGSFLANFKRGSGDNMGVAGGLNDNAAIPAEVTSFLPNGFGIYNMSGNVNEWVADVYRPTTNSEADDFNPFRGNTFQKIDKSLGEGNLRDDKGRIKMVNESDSVLKNRRNYQKSYAINYLDGDSSSAATYGYGVTTLISDKSRVFKGGSWNDRAYWLSPGTRRFLEETESMSTIGFRCAMSHYGSAEGLSRKSKTGNFFPTRRNKKG
;
A
#
# COMPACT_ATOMS: atom_id res chain seq x y z
N LYS A 1 17.76 -10.98 4.68
CA LYS A 1 17.43 -11.52 6.02
C LYS A 1 17.38 -10.31 6.95
N GLY A 2 16.19 -9.90 7.41
CA GLY A 2 16.08 -8.73 8.30
C GLY A 2 16.93 -8.95 9.55
N THR A 3 17.78 -7.99 9.88
CA THR A 3 18.59 -8.00 11.09
C THR A 3 17.69 -7.62 12.26
N LYS A 4 17.55 -8.53 13.24
CA LYS A 4 16.76 -8.27 14.46
C LYS A 4 17.34 -7.05 15.20
N GLY A 5 16.48 -6.09 15.57
CA GLY A 5 16.84 -4.90 16.34
C GLY A 5 16.86 -3.59 15.54
N GLU A 6 16.62 -3.63 14.22
CA GLU A 6 16.53 -2.45 13.38
C GLU A 6 15.07 -2.05 13.15
N GLU A 7 14.46 -1.40 14.14
CA GLU A 7 13.10 -0.87 14.01
C GLU A 7 13.08 0.37 13.09
N LEU A 8 12.05 0.47 12.23
CA LEU A 8 11.86 1.61 11.33
C LEU A 8 11.84 2.95 12.08
N ILE A 9 11.22 2.97 13.27
CA ILE A 9 11.13 4.16 14.14
C ILE A 9 12.51 4.54 14.68
N ALA A 10 13.30 3.56 15.14
CA ALA A 10 14.65 3.79 15.63
C ALA A 10 15.58 4.37 14.53
N ASN A 11 15.38 3.93 13.28
CA ASN A 11 16.16 4.37 12.13
C ASN A 11 15.59 5.60 11.42
N LYS A 12 14.45 6.16 11.90
CA LYS A 12 13.73 7.29 11.28
C LYS A 12 13.54 7.13 9.76
N GLN A 13 13.19 5.92 9.34
CA GLN A 13 13.09 5.59 7.93
C GLN A 13 11.81 6.18 7.31
N LEU A 14 11.94 7.10 6.35
CA LEU A 14 10.87 7.77 5.61
C LEU A 14 10.58 7.10 4.25
N TYR A 15 11.57 6.50 3.58
CA TYR A 15 11.45 5.79 2.30
C TYR A 15 11.47 4.27 2.43
N ALA A 16 11.08 3.55 1.38
CA ALA A 16 10.97 2.10 1.45
C ALA A 16 12.33 1.37 1.56
N TRP A 17 13.44 1.96 1.10
CA TRP A 17 14.76 1.31 1.11
C TRP A 17 15.52 1.57 2.42
N LYS A 18 16.49 0.70 2.71
CA LYS A 18 17.44 0.90 3.81
C LYS A 18 18.65 1.67 3.31
N ASN A 19 19.13 2.62 4.11
CA ASN A 19 20.41 3.30 3.92
C ASN A 19 21.24 3.24 5.21
N SER A 20 22.55 3.40 5.12
CA SER A 20 23.45 3.34 6.28
C SER A 20 23.35 4.64 7.09
N GLY A 21 22.80 4.54 8.30
CA GLY A 21 22.83 5.60 9.33
C GLY A 21 21.72 6.65 9.26
N PHE A 22 21.22 7.02 8.08
CA PHE A 22 20.10 7.96 7.93
C PHE A 22 19.27 7.66 6.68
N ASP A 23 17.97 7.92 6.73
CA ASP A 23 17.15 7.81 5.54
C ASP A 23 17.41 8.97 4.57
N ASN A 24 17.92 8.63 3.41
CA ASN A 24 18.34 9.58 2.40
C ASN A 24 17.96 9.05 1.02
N LEU A 25 17.68 9.97 0.10
CA LEU A 25 17.38 9.68 -1.30
C LEU A 25 18.58 9.07 -2.04
N ARG A 26 19.79 9.26 -1.50
CA ARG A 26 21.05 8.85 -2.13
C ARG A 26 21.77 7.81 -1.30
N TYR A 27 22.45 6.89 -1.98
CA TYR A 27 23.33 5.89 -1.36
C TYR A 27 24.48 6.56 -0.59
N ALA A 28 24.59 6.25 0.70
CA ALA A 28 25.50 6.94 1.61
C ALA A 28 26.88 6.26 1.76
N ASP A 29 26.97 4.96 1.54
CA ASP A 29 28.24 4.24 1.70
C ASP A 29 29.26 4.63 0.63
N LYS A 30 30.54 4.62 1.01
CA LYS A 30 31.66 4.87 0.10
C LYS A 30 31.81 3.72 -0.91
N GLY A 31 31.83 4.05 -2.19
CA GLY A 31 31.95 3.12 -3.29
C GLY A 31 31.58 3.73 -4.64
N ALA A 32 31.46 2.91 -5.68
CA ALA A 32 31.10 3.38 -7.02
C ALA A 32 29.67 3.95 -7.11
N ALA A 33 28.78 3.55 -6.21
CA ALA A 33 27.38 4.00 -6.16
C ALA A 33 27.16 5.18 -5.20
N THR A 34 28.20 5.72 -4.55
CA THR A 34 28.04 6.82 -3.58
C THR A 34 27.38 8.03 -4.25
N GLY A 35 26.29 8.52 -3.65
CA GLY A 35 25.55 9.67 -4.18
C GLY A 35 24.54 9.32 -5.29
N SER A 36 24.46 8.07 -5.73
CA SER A 36 23.40 7.62 -6.64
C SER A 36 22.05 7.59 -5.93
N PHE A 37 20.99 7.96 -6.63
CA PHE A 37 19.61 7.93 -6.17
C PHE A 37 19.13 6.49 -6.07
N LEU A 38 18.35 6.23 -5.03
CA LEU A 38 17.88 4.88 -4.69
C LEU A 38 16.50 4.57 -5.27
N ALA A 39 15.94 5.48 -6.08
CA ALA A 39 14.67 5.34 -6.76
C ALA A 39 14.63 6.19 -8.03
N ASN A 40 13.74 5.83 -8.95
CA ASN A 40 13.40 6.62 -10.13
C ASN A 40 12.30 7.63 -9.79
N PHE A 41 12.64 8.92 -9.80
CA PHE A 41 11.72 10.02 -9.50
C PHE A 41 12.23 11.34 -10.07
N LYS A 42 11.35 12.34 -10.10
CA LYS A 42 11.67 13.68 -10.60
C LYS A 42 12.36 14.54 -9.55
N ARG A 43 13.53 15.07 -9.90
CA ARG A 43 14.38 15.83 -8.96
C ARG A 43 14.11 17.31 -9.03
N GLY A 44 13.73 17.81 -10.19
CA GLY A 44 13.53 19.23 -10.44
C GLY A 44 12.79 19.50 -11.76
N SER A 45 12.58 20.77 -12.06
CA SER A 45 12.06 21.16 -13.37
C SER A 45 13.09 20.80 -14.44
N GLY A 46 12.70 19.96 -15.41
CA GLY A 46 13.60 19.49 -16.48
C GLY A 46 14.62 18.41 -16.07
N ASP A 47 14.71 18.02 -14.80
CA ASP A 47 15.63 17.00 -14.32
C ASP A 47 14.88 15.72 -13.90
N ASN A 48 14.83 14.76 -14.83
CA ASN A 48 14.23 13.43 -14.62
C ASN A 48 15.28 12.32 -14.42
N MET A 49 16.54 12.53 -14.85
CA MET A 49 17.56 11.48 -14.85
C MET A 49 18.98 11.99 -14.50
N GLY A 50 19.17 13.30 -14.34
CA GLY A 50 20.44 13.95 -14.00
C GLY A 50 20.76 15.08 -14.95
N VAL A 51 21.61 16.00 -14.49
CA VAL A 51 22.20 17.03 -15.35
C VAL A 51 23.32 16.38 -16.19
N ALA A 52 23.52 16.89 -17.41
CA ALA A 52 24.51 16.38 -18.36
C ALA A 52 25.91 16.19 -17.72
N GLY A 53 26.58 15.09 -18.06
CA GLY A 53 27.91 14.72 -17.55
C GLY A 53 27.91 13.54 -16.56
N GLY A 54 26.77 13.19 -15.98
CA GLY A 54 26.63 12.01 -15.12
C GLY A 54 25.16 11.73 -14.78
N LEU A 55 24.52 10.88 -15.58
CA LEU A 55 23.16 10.42 -15.32
C LEU A 55 23.15 9.60 -14.04
N ASN A 56 22.27 9.93 -13.11
CA ASN A 56 22.34 9.40 -11.76
C ASN A 56 21.62 8.04 -11.63
N ASP A 57 20.53 7.84 -12.39
CA ASP A 57 19.74 6.61 -12.50
C ASP A 57 19.50 6.16 -13.96
N ASN A 58 19.93 6.97 -14.95
CA ASN A 58 19.77 6.72 -16.39
C ASN A 58 18.31 6.43 -16.84
N ALA A 59 17.31 6.92 -16.11
CA ALA A 59 15.91 6.59 -16.36
C ALA A 59 15.02 7.85 -16.39
N ALA A 60 14.64 8.32 -17.58
CA ALA A 60 13.71 9.45 -17.72
C ALA A 60 12.21 9.06 -17.60
N ILE A 61 11.94 7.76 -17.71
CA ILE A 61 10.62 7.10 -17.65
C ILE A 61 10.77 5.88 -16.72
N PRO A 62 9.77 4.99 -16.53
CA PRO A 62 9.95 3.83 -15.69
C PRO A 62 11.20 3.01 -16.06
N ALA A 63 11.96 2.64 -15.05
CA ALA A 63 13.13 1.78 -15.16
C ALA A 63 12.75 0.31 -14.96
N GLU A 64 13.66 -0.59 -15.31
CA GLU A 64 13.53 -2.02 -15.06
C GLU A 64 13.23 -2.30 -13.58
N VAL A 65 12.39 -3.30 -13.33
CA VAL A 65 11.78 -3.54 -12.00
C VAL A 65 12.82 -3.79 -10.90
N THR A 66 14.01 -4.29 -11.26
CA THR A 66 15.10 -4.65 -10.34
C THR A 66 16.24 -3.63 -10.30
N SER A 67 16.09 -2.45 -10.92
CA SER A 67 17.17 -1.45 -11.04
C SER A 67 17.56 -0.77 -9.72
N PHE A 68 16.71 -0.84 -8.70
CA PHE A 68 16.90 -0.16 -7.42
C PHE A 68 16.94 -1.13 -6.23
N LEU A 69 17.41 -0.66 -5.08
CA LEU A 69 17.52 -1.50 -3.89
C LEU A 69 16.13 -1.94 -3.38
N PRO A 70 15.95 -3.22 -3.02
CA PRO A 70 14.73 -3.67 -2.39
C PRO A 70 14.63 -3.16 -0.95
N ASN A 71 13.41 -3.08 -0.43
CA ASN A 71 13.18 -2.85 1.00
C ASN A 71 13.60 -4.05 1.86
N GLY A 72 13.49 -3.92 3.19
CA GLY A 72 13.80 -4.99 4.14
C GLY A 72 12.99 -6.29 3.94
N PHE A 73 11.87 -6.22 3.21
CA PHE A 73 11.03 -7.35 2.82
C PHE A 73 11.38 -7.94 1.44
N GLY A 74 12.40 -7.42 0.76
CA GLY A 74 12.80 -7.88 -0.57
C GLY A 74 11.92 -7.33 -1.70
N ILE A 75 11.13 -6.28 -1.44
CA ILE A 75 10.21 -5.69 -2.42
C ILE A 75 10.88 -4.48 -3.08
N TYR A 76 10.91 -4.51 -4.41
CA TYR A 76 11.49 -3.47 -5.27
C TYR A 76 10.45 -2.40 -5.62
N ASN A 77 10.92 -1.18 -5.93
CA ASN A 77 10.11 -0.07 -6.45
C ASN A 77 8.87 0.29 -5.63
N MET A 78 8.92 0.09 -4.31
CA MET A 78 7.88 0.57 -3.39
C MET A 78 7.84 2.10 -3.27
N SER A 79 8.94 2.75 -3.68
CA SER A 79 9.12 4.19 -3.71
C SER A 79 9.71 4.55 -5.08
N GLY A 80 8.92 5.22 -5.92
CA GLY A 80 9.31 5.65 -7.27
C GLY A 80 8.95 4.66 -8.36
N ASN A 81 9.49 4.89 -9.56
CA ASN A 81 9.11 4.20 -10.79
C ASN A 81 7.68 4.55 -11.22
N VAL A 82 6.66 3.91 -10.64
CA VAL A 82 5.25 4.23 -10.88
C VAL A 82 4.50 4.26 -9.57
N ASN A 83 3.48 5.11 -9.49
CA ASN A 83 2.48 4.96 -8.45
C ASN A 83 1.73 3.65 -8.65
N GLU A 84 1.17 3.09 -7.60
CA GLU A 84 0.46 1.83 -7.65
C GLU A 84 -0.94 2.02 -7.06
N TRP A 85 -1.94 1.55 -7.81
CA TRP A 85 -3.33 1.50 -7.35
C TRP A 85 -3.48 0.66 -6.08
N VAL A 86 -4.36 1.12 -5.19
CA VAL A 86 -4.76 0.45 -3.96
C VAL A 86 -6.28 0.29 -3.99
N ALA A 87 -6.78 -0.82 -3.45
CA ALA A 87 -8.21 -1.12 -3.42
C ALA A 87 -9.02 -0.11 -2.59
N ASP A 88 -8.39 0.55 -1.62
CA ASP A 88 -9.02 1.51 -0.72
C ASP A 88 -9.66 2.69 -1.45
N VAL A 89 -10.86 3.06 -1.00
CA VAL A 89 -11.50 4.32 -1.37
C VAL A 89 -10.82 5.47 -0.64
N TYR A 90 -10.55 6.56 -1.36
CA TYR A 90 -9.93 7.73 -0.79
C TYR A 90 -10.94 8.55 0.01
N ARG A 91 -10.53 8.90 1.24
CA ARG A 91 -11.15 9.95 2.05
C ARG A 91 -10.09 10.78 2.76
N PRO A 92 -10.31 12.11 2.90
CA PRO A 92 -9.38 12.97 3.61
C PRO A 92 -9.16 12.56 5.07
N THR A 93 -10.22 12.13 5.76
CA THR A 93 -10.22 11.82 7.19
C THR A 93 -9.83 10.39 7.53
N THR A 94 -9.56 9.52 6.54
CA THR A 94 -9.23 8.11 6.84
C THR A 94 -8.06 7.98 7.81
N ASN A 95 -7.04 8.84 7.72
CA ASN A 95 -5.87 8.73 8.61
C ASN A 95 -6.19 9.02 10.08
N SER A 96 -7.29 9.73 10.38
CA SER A 96 -7.73 10.03 11.75
C SER A 96 -8.82 9.08 12.25
N GLU A 97 -9.51 8.38 11.35
CA GLU A 97 -10.66 7.52 11.67
C GLU A 97 -10.35 6.02 11.59
N ALA A 98 -9.31 5.65 10.84
CA ALA A 98 -9.00 4.25 10.57
C ALA A 98 -8.49 3.53 11.83
N ASP A 99 -8.87 2.27 11.96
CA ASP A 99 -8.33 1.37 12.99
C ASP A 99 -6.82 1.15 12.81
N ASP A 100 -6.14 0.84 13.92
CA ASP A 100 -4.68 0.69 13.97
C ASP A 100 -4.15 -0.50 13.15
N PHE A 101 -4.95 -1.56 12.98
CA PHE A 101 -4.48 -2.81 12.36
C PHE A 101 -5.12 -3.07 11.00
N ASN A 102 -4.32 -2.91 9.94
CA ASN A 102 -4.69 -3.17 8.54
C ASN A 102 -6.09 -2.64 8.17
N PRO A 103 -6.35 -1.34 8.38
CA PRO A 103 -7.65 -0.77 8.03
C PRO A 103 -7.87 -0.86 6.52
N PHE A 104 -9.09 -1.19 6.12
CA PHE A 104 -9.51 -1.19 4.72
C PHE A 104 -10.81 -0.42 4.57
N ARG A 105 -10.83 0.54 3.64
CA ARG A 105 -12.01 1.36 3.34
C ARG A 105 -12.52 1.08 1.93
N GLY A 106 -13.82 0.78 1.80
CA GLY A 106 -14.40 0.34 0.53
C GLY A 106 -15.13 -1.00 0.64
N ASN A 107 -15.50 -1.41 1.85
CA ASN A 107 -16.20 -2.68 2.08
C ASN A 107 -17.64 -2.64 1.57
N THR A 108 -18.01 -3.70 0.87
CA THR A 108 -19.41 -4.12 0.68
C THR A 108 -19.56 -5.51 1.26
N PHE A 109 -20.45 -5.66 2.25
CA PHE A 109 -20.67 -6.94 2.89
C PHE A 109 -21.60 -7.78 2.05
N GLN A 110 -21.05 -8.87 1.53
CA GLN A 110 -21.72 -9.76 0.59
C GLN A 110 -21.77 -11.19 1.14
N LYS A 111 -22.82 -11.90 0.76
CA LYS A 111 -22.98 -13.34 0.99
C LYS A 111 -22.93 -14.09 -0.33
N ILE A 112 -22.62 -15.38 -0.26
CA ILE A 112 -22.71 -16.27 -1.42
C ILE A 112 -24.15 -16.26 -1.94
N ASP A 113 -24.29 -16.04 -3.25
CA ASP A 113 -25.56 -16.14 -3.93
C ASP A 113 -25.96 -17.61 -4.07
N LYS A 114 -26.98 -18.00 -3.30
CA LYS A 114 -27.56 -19.35 -3.34
C LYS A 114 -28.89 -19.39 -4.11
N SER A 115 -29.27 -18.32 -4.82
CA SER A 115 -30.55 -18.23 -5.54
C SER A 115 -30.75 -19.35 -6.58
N LEU A 116 -29.67 -19.84 -7.17
CA LEU A 116 -29.65 -20.91 -8.17
C LEU A 116 -29.35 -22.31 -7.60
N GLY A 117 -29.38 -22.47 -6.27
CA GLY A 117 -29.03 -23.71 -5.58
C GLY A 117 -27.52 -23.90 -5.36
N GLU A 118 -27.15 -24.88 -4.53
CA GLU A 118 -25.77 -25.07 -4.06
C GLU A 118 -24.79 -25.59 -5.11
N GLY A 119 -25.29 -26.09 -6.26
CA GLY A 119 -24.47 -26.58 -7.37
C GLY A 119 -23.96 -25.49 -8.32
N ASN A 120 -24.59 -24.30 -8.35
CA ASN A 120 -24.34 -23.28 -9.37
C ASN A 120 -23.86 -21.94 -8.77
N LEU A 121 -22.86 -22.03 -7.89
CA LEU A 121 -22.31 -20.90 -7.14
C LEU A 121 -21.29 -20.06 -7.92
N ARG A 122 -20.92 -20.45 -9.15
CA ARG A 122 -19.85 -19.80 -9.92
C ARG A 122 -20.38 -19.03 -11.13
N ASP A 123 -19.69 -17.95 -11.48
CA ASP A 123 -19.88 -17.22 -12.74
C ASP A 123 -19.10 -17.86 -13.90
N ASP A 124 -19.26 -17.33 -15.12
CA ASP A 124 -18.58 -17.82 -16.33
C ASP A 124 -17.05 -17.71 -16.26
N LYS A 125 -16.54 -16.95 -15.28
CA LYS A 125 -15.11 -16.75 -15.00
C LYS A 125 -14.63 -17.61 -13.82
N GLY A 126 -15.47 -18.53 -13.32
CA GLY A 126 -15.15 -19.44 -12.23
C GLY A 126 -15.13 -18.81 -10.84
N ARG A 127 -15.51 -17.54 -10.69
CA ARG A 127 -15.56 -16.81 -9.42
C ARG A 127 -16.87 -17.12 -8.70
N ILE A 128 -16.84 -17.12 -7.37
CA ILE A 128 -18.05 -17.33 -6.57
C ILE A 128 -18.98 -16.12 -6.74
N LYS A 129 -20.24 -16.35 -7.06
CA LYS A 129 -21.28 -15.33 -7.15
C LYS A 129 -21.61 -14.83 -5.75
N MET A 130 -21.51 -13.52 -5.56
CA MET A 130 -21.75 -12.83 -4.30
C MET A 130 -22.85 -11.80 -4.48
N VAL A 131 -23.74 -11.69 -3.51
CA VAL A 131 -24.81 -10.68 -3.46
C VAL A 131 -24.71 -9.90 -2.16
N ASN A 132 -25.03 -8.60 -2.20
CA ASN A 132 -25.04 -7.78 -1.00
C ASN A 132 -26.00 -8.36 0.04
N GLU A 133 -25.56 -8.37 1.30
CA GLU A 133 -26.45 -8.74 2.41
C GLU A 133 -27.58 -7.71 2.54
N SER A 134 -28.77 -8.13 2.99
CA SER A 134 -29.86 -7.18 3.22
C SER A 134 -29.67 -6.50 4.57
N ASP A 135 -29.75 -5.17 4.60
CA ASP A 135 -29.62 -4.37 5.83
C ASP A 135 -30.61 -4.81 6.92
N SER A 136 -31.77 -5.35 6.54
CA SER A 136 -32.77 -5.88 7.48
C SER A 136 -32.23 -7.04 8.33
N VAL A 137 -31.39 -7.89 7.75
CA VAL A 137 -30.76 -9.04 8.43
C VAL A 137 -29.55 -8.58 9.25
N LEU A 138 -28.90 -7.49 8.83
CA LEU A 138 -27.67 -6.98 9.45
C LEU A 138 -27.93 -6.15 10.70
N LYS A 139 -29.14 -5.59 10.87
CA LYS A 139 -29.51 -4.65 11.94
C LYS A 139 -29.04 -5.07 13.34
N ASN A 140 -29.11 -6.36 13.67
CA ASN A 140 -28.78 -6.88 15.00
C ASN A 140 -27.38 -7.53 15.09
N ARG A 141 -26.57 -7.49 14.03
CA ARG A 141 -25.21 -8.02 14.09
C ARG A 141 -24.33 -7.07 14.90
N ARG A 142 -23.37 -7.64 15.62
CA ARG A 142 -22.40 -6.89 16.42
C ARG A 142 -21.42 -6.09 15.54
N ASN A 143 -21.03 -6.65 14.39
CA ASN A 143 -19.87 -6.15 13.63
C ASN A 143 -20.23 -5.04 12.65
N TYR A 144 -21.27 -5.24 11.83
CA TYR A 144 -21.75 -4.28 10.84
C TYR A 144 -23.27 -4.38 10.69
N GLN A 145 -23.93 -3.24 10.55
CA GLN A 145 -25.40 -3.15 10.47
C GLN A 145 -25.92 -2.74 9.08
N LYS A 146 -25.01 -2.35 8.16
CA LYS A 146 -25.31 -2.02 6.77
C LYS A 146 -24.41 -2.83 5.84
N SER A 147 -24.94 -3.23 4.69
CA SER A 147 -24.19 -3.95 3.67
C SER A 147 -23.25 -3.03 2.89
N TYR A 148 -23.72 -1.81 2.60
CA TYR A 148 -22.92 -0.78 1.96
C TYR A 148 -22.14 0.01 3.01
N ALA A 149 -20.82 -0.18 3.05
CA ALA A 149 -19.92 0.47 4.00
C ALA A 149 -18.75 1.18 3.31
N ILE A 150 -18.89 1.50 2.02
CA ILE A 150 -17.86 2.23 1.26
C ILE A 150 -17.67 3.65 1.82
N ASN A 151 -18.77 4.34 2.10
CA ASN A 151 -18.83 5.73 2.58
C ASN A 151 -19.32 5.84 4.03
N TYR A 152 -19.09 4.80 4.83
CA TYR A 152 -19.56 4.75 6.22
C TYR A 152 -19.10 5.97 7.01
N LEU A 153 -20.06 6.66 7.65
CA LEU A 153 -19.89 7.90 8.41
C LEU A 153 -19.37 9.11 7.61
N ASP A 154 -19.46 9.08 6.28
CA ASP A 154 -18.74 10.03 5.44
C ASP A 154 -19.37 10.20 4.05
N GLY A 155 -20.38 11.07 3.98
CA GLY A 155 -21.25 11.25 2.83
C GLY A 155 -22.52 10.38 2.89
N ASP A 156 -22.71 9.58 3.95
CA ASP A 156 -23.95 8.83 4.21
C ASP A 156 -24.95 9.64 5.06
N SER A 157 -26.18 9.14 5.19
CA SER A 157 -27.25 9.82 5.96
C SER A 157 -26.97 9.97 7.45
N SER A 158 -25.95 9.28 7.96
CA SER A 158 -25.44 9.37 9.33
C SER A 158 -24.28 10.37 9.48
N SER A 159 -23.78 10.92 8.38
CA SER A 159 -22.65 11.83 8.35
C SER A 159 -23.07 13.30 8.33
N ALA A 160 -22.20 14.16 8.85
CA ALA A 160 -22.33 15.62 8.72
C ALA A 160 -21.61 16.19 7.48
N ALA A 161 -21.02 15.33 6.64
CA ALA A 161 -20.20 15.71 5.50
C ALA A 161 -20.94 15.45 4.18
N THR A 162 -20.90 16.40 3.25
CA THR A 162 -21.43 16.24 1.89
C THR A 162 -20.37 16.66 0.89
N TYR A 163 -20.05 15.77 -0.06
CA TYR A 163 -19.09 16.03 -1.12
C TYR A 163 -19.83 16.45 -2.40
N GLY A 164 -19.55 17.65 -2.91
CA GLY A 164 -20.07 18.12 -4.19
C GLY A 164 -19.26 17.53 -5.36
N TYR A 165 -19.41 16.23 -5.61
CA TYR A 165 -18.70 15.57 -6.71
C TYR A 165 -18.95 16.29 -8.06
N GLY A 166 -17.87 16.61 -8.77
CA GLY A 166 -17.93 17.30 -10.07
C GLY A 166 -18.23 18.80 -10.01
N VAL A 167 -18.44 19.37 -8.82
CA VAL A 167 -18.64 20.81 -8.62
C VAL A 167 -17.54 21.40 -7.73
N THR A 168 -17.30 20.79 -6.57
CA THR A 168 -16.34 21.29 -5.56
C THR A 168 -15.27 20.27 -5.18
N THR A 169 -15.44 18.99 -5.54
CA THR A 169 -14.47 17.94 -5.24
C THR A 169 -14.52 16.80 -6.25
N LEU A 170 -13.42 16.05 -6.37
CA LEU A 170 -13.34 14.79 -7.10
C LEU A 170 -13.52 13.57 -6.18
N ILE A 171 -13.83 13.79 -4.89
CA ILE A 171 -14.02 12.71 -3.91
C ILE A 171 -15.39 12.08 -4.12
N SER A 172 -15.39 10.77 -4.37
CA SER A 172 -16.56 9.92 -4.62
C SER A 172 -16.34 8.51 -4.04
N ASP A 173 -17.36 7.66 -4.08
CA ASP A 173 -17.26 6.24 -3.71
C ASP A 173 -16.41 5.41 -4.67
N LYS A 174 -16.01 6.02 -5.78
CA LYS A 174 -15.20 5.45 -6.84
C LYS A 174 -13.80 6.07 -6.91
N SER A 175 -13.49 7.07 -6.09
CA SER A 175 -12.15 7.61 -5.95
C SER A 175 -11.26 6.61 -5.21
N ARG A 176 -10.26 6.06 -5.89
CA ARG A 176 -9.35 5.05 -5.32
C ARG A 176 -8.02 5.68 -4.94
N VAL A 177 -7.39 5.12 -3.93
CA VAL A 177 -6.07 5.55 -3.49
C VAL A 177 -4.99 4.99 -4.43
N PHE A 178 -3.98 5.79 -4.74
CA PHE A 178 -2.71 5.30 -5.29
C PHE A 178 -1.54 5.86 -4.48
N LYS A 179 -0.43 5.09 -4.43
CA LYS A 179 0.74 5.38 -3.56
C LYS A 179 2.07 5.05 -4.25
N GLY A 180 3.18 5.39 -3.61
CA GLY A 180 4.53 4.98 -4.01
C GLY A 180 5.32 6.02 -4.79
N GLY A 181 4.66 6.98 -5.45
CA GLY A 181 5.32 7.99 -6.28
C GLY A 181 5.85 7.41 -7.59
N SER A 182 5.98 8.25 -8.61
CA SER A 182 6.43 7.87 -9.95
C SER A 182 7.71 8.57 -10.40
N TRP A 183 8.21 8.15 -11.55
CA TRP A 183 9.28 8.80 -12.31
C TRP A 183 9.07 10.31 -12.54
N ASN A 184 7.82 10.81 -12.53
CA ASN A 184 7.50 12.24 -12.71
C ASN A 184 7.12 12.96 -11.39
N ASP A 185 7.20 12.28 -10.25
CA ASP A 185 6.86 12.84 -8.94
C ASP A 185 8.09 13.28 -8.15
N ARG A 186 7.92 14.31 -7.32
CA ARG A 186 8.98 14.75 -6.38
C ARG A 186 9.11 13.80 -5.20
N ALA A 187 10.28 13.85 -4.55
CA ALA A 187 10.68 13.03 -3.41
C ALA A 187 9.64 12.93 -2.28
N TYR A 188 8.82 13.96 -2.05
CA TYR A 188 7.72 13.93 -1.07
C TYR A 188 6.77 12.74 -1.30
N TRP A 189 6.41 12.45 -2.55
CA TRP A 189 5.46 11.40 -2.90
C TRP A 189 6.03 9.97 -2.80
N LEU A 190 7.34 9.83 -2.61
CA LEU A 190 8.00 8.53 -2.47
C LEU A 190 7.81 7.92 -1.07
N SER A 191 7.40 8.73 -0.09
CA SER A 191 7.13 8.22 1.25
C SER A 191 5.87 7.35 1.24
N PRO A 192 5.91 6.13 1.83
CA PRO A 192 4.80 5.19 1.80
C PRO A 192 3.55 5.67 2.54
N GLY A 193 3.69 6.65 3.44
CA GLY A 193 2.57 7.29 4.14
C GLY A 193 1.79 8.27 3.28
N THR A 194 2.34 8.68 2.12
CA THR A 194 1.71 9.67 1.27
C THR A 194 0.60 9.04 0.42
N ARG A 195 -0.55 9.72 0.35
CA ARG A 195 -1.75 9.22 -0.32
C ARG A 195 -2.23 10.22 -1.36
N ARG A 196 -2.53 9.73 -2.56
CA ARG A 196 -3.26 10.46 -3.60
C ARG A 196 -4.42 9.62 -4.08
N PHE A 197 -5.26 10.22 -4.90
CA PHE A 197 -6.43 9.56 -5.43
C PHE A 197 -6.74 10.01 -6.83
N LEU A 198 -7.40 9.11 -7.56
CA LEU A 198 -7.95 9.32 -8.89
C LEU A 198 -9.21 8.46 -9.00
N GLU A 199 -10.11 8.83 -9.90
CA GLU A 199 -11.31 8.05 -10.17
C GLU A 199 -10.93 6.67 -10.74
N GLU A 200 -11.60 5.59 -10.32
CA GLU A 200 -11.26 4.22 -10.71
C GLU A 200 -11.35 3.94 -12.22
N THR A 201 -12.05 4.78 -12.98
CA THR A 201 -12.18 4.68 -14.44
C THR A 201 -11.08 5.41 -15.21
N GLU A 202 -10.23 6.18 -14.53
CA GLU A 202 -9.18 6.96 -15.16
C GLU A 202 -7.83 6.24 -15.13
N SER A 203 -6.92 6.64 -16.02
CA SER A 203 -5.58 6.07 -16.10
C SER A 203 -4.55 7.18 -16.36
N MET A 204 -3.32 6.96 -15.91
CA MET A 204 -2.22 7.88 -16.12
C MET A 204 -0.93 7.08 -16.34
N SER A 205 -0.02 7.59 -17.18
CA SER A 205 1.27 6.94 -17.50
C SER A 205 2.23 6.79 -16.30
N THR A 206 1.88 7.38 -15.16
CA THR A 206 2.61 7.32 -13.91
C THR A 206 1.95 6.41 -12.87
N ILE A 207 0.88 5.69 -13.24
CA ILE A 207 0.16 4.76 -12.35
C ILE A 207 0.14 3.36 -12.97
N GLY A 208 0.61 2.39 -12.21
CA GLY A 208 0.50 0.96 -12.46
C GLY A 208 -0.19 0.24 -11.29
N PHE A 209 0.15 -1.02 -11.08
CA PHE A 209 -0.42 -1.84 -10.01
C PHE A 209 0.53 -2.95 -9.60
N ARG A 210 0.23 -3.55 -8.45
CA ARG A 210 0.87 -4.77 -7.97
C ARG A 210 -0.16 -5.69 -7.37
N CYS A 211 0.08 -6.99 -7.51
CA CYS A 211 -0.80 -8.01 -6.98
C CYS A 211 -0.42 -8.34 -5.53
N ALA A 212 -1.43 -8.49 -4.67
CA ALA A 212 -1.28 -8.93 -3.30
C ALA A 212 -2.14 -10.17 -3.05
N MET A 213 -1.70 -11.02 -2.12
CA MET A 213 -2.43 -12.21 -1.70
C MET A 213 -2.38 -12.31 -0.17
N SER A 214 -3.49 -12.74 0.42
CA SER A 214 -3.53 -13.03 1.86
C SER A 214 -2.63 -14.21 2.17
N HIS A 215 -1.69 -14.01 3.09
CA HIS A 215 -0.81 -15.05 3.61
C HIS A 215 -1.31 -15.53 4.98
N TYR A 216 -1.48 -16.84 5.13
CA TYR A 216 -1.81 -17.48 6.40
C TYR A 216 -0.56 -18.14 6.97
N GLY A 217 0.00 -17.59 8.05
CA GLY A 217 1.20 -18.14 8.68
C GLY A 217 2.03 -17.08 9.41
N SER A 218 3.23 -17.47 9.83
CA SER A 218 4.18 -16.56 10.48
C SER A 218 4.61 -15.41 9.57
N ALA A 219 4.91 -14.25 10.16
CA ALA A 219 5.41 -13.08 9.45
C ALA A 219 6.75 -13.33 8.71
N GLU A 220 7.64 -14.16 9.27
CA GLU A 220 8.93 -14.50 8.66
C GLU A 220 8.89 -15.86 7.96
N GLY A 221 8.27 -15.91 6.77
CA GLY A 221 8.41 -17.01 5.83
C GLY A 221 7.26 -18.02 5.81
N LEU A 222 7.31 -18.86 4.76
CA LEU A 222 6.29 -19.86 4.41
C LEU A 222 6.45 -21.19 5.16
N SER A 223 7.41 -21.28 6.08
CA SER A 223 7.71 -22.54 6.76
C SER A 223 6.71 -22.81 7.87
N ARG A 224 6.23 -24.05 8.03
CA ARG A 224 5.50 -24.42 9.26
C ARG A 224 6.36 -24.30 10.53
N LYS A 225 7.69 -24.17 10.39
CA LYS A 225 8.63 -24.02 11.51
C LYS A 225 8.91 -22.57 11.87
N SER A 226 8.52 -21.59 11.05
CA SER A 226 8.70 -20.19 11.42
C SER A 226 7.72 -19.84 12.53
N LYS A 227 8.28 -19.40 13.65
CA LYS A 227 7.52 -19.09 14.86
C LYS A 227 7.13 -17.62 14.86
N THR A 228 5.98 -17.30 15.44
CA THR A 228 5.58 -15.91 15.72
C THR A 228 6.17 -15.45 17.05
N GLY A 229 6.77 -14.27 17.08
CA GLY A 229 7.31 -13.66 18.29
C GLY A 229 8.81 -13.89 18.54
N ASN A 230 9.33 -13.21 19.57
CA ASN A 230 10.73 -13.29 19.98
C ASN A 230 10.93 -14.39 21.02
N PHE A 231 11.65 -15.45 20.64
CA PHE A 231 12.04 -16.52 21.56
C PHE A 231 13.44 -16.23 22.10
N PHE A 232 13.49 -15.75 23.34
CA PHE A 232 14.75 -15.57 24.04
C PHE A 232 15.24 -16.92 24.57
N PRO A 233 16.53 -17.29 24.38
CA PRO A 233 17.05 -18.54 24.91
C PRO A 233 16.97 -18.54 26.44
N THR A 234 16.56 -19.66 27.03
CA THR A 234 16.60 -19.83 28.49
C THR A 234 18.05 -19.86 28.97
N ARG A 235 18.33 -19.12 30.04
CA ARG A 235 19.68 -18.98 30.61
C ARG A 235 20.15 -20.36 31.08
N ARG A 236 21.13 -20.94 30.39
CA ARG A 236 21.67 -22.26 30.71
C ARG A 236 22.54 -22.12 31.98
N ASN A 237 22.17 -22.78 33.07
CA ASN A 237 23.04 -22.85 34.26
C ASN A 237 24.37 -23.47 33.85
N LYS A 238 25.48 -22.77 34.12
CA LYS A 238 26.81 -23.36 34.00
C LYS A 238 26.84 -24.55 34.97
N LYS A 239 27.05 -25.76 34.45
CA LYS A 239 27.43 -26.88 35.31
C LYS A 239 28.76 -26.51 35.94
N GLY A 240 28.77 -26.39 37.27
CA GLY A 240 29.99 -26.26 38.07
C GLY A 240 30.81 -27.54 38.02
#